data_AF-A0A7V5NZ50-F1
#
_entry.id   AF-A0A7V5NZ50-F1
#
_cell.length_a   1.000
_cell.length_b   1.000
_cell.length_c   1.000
_cell.angle_alpha   90.00
_cell.angle_beta   90.00
_cell.angle_gamma   90.00
#
_symmetry.space_group_name_H-M   'P 1'
#
loop_
_entity.id
_entity.type
_entity.pdbx_description
1 polymer ?
#
loop_
_entity_poly.entity_id
_entity_poly.type
_entity_poly.pdbx_seq_one_letter_code
_entity_poly.pdbx_strand_id
1 'polypeptide(L)'
;VQIKDEHKFVSLVKDLLDSAEEPTVEEIIGLAKRYVSEEFEGEAILSVGKSLDYLRHGVNGIVNVIPFTCMPGTVVTMLLKRVREERGLIPVLTVACDGQRSMGTRMRLEAFMHQVHEHFEETRRKRPQAA
;
A
#
# COMPACT_ATOMS: atom_id res chain seq x y z
N VAL A 1 16.71 13.59 14.44
CA VAL A 1 16.23 12.46 15.28
C VAL A 1 15.66 11.36 14.39
N GLN A 2 14.62 11.65 13.60
CA GLN A 2 13.98 10.71 12.65
C GLN A 2 14.95 9.88 11.78
N ILE A 3 15.87 10.51 11.03
CA ILE A 3 16.81 9.78 10.13
C ILE A 3 17.73 8.81 10.90
N LYS A 4 18.15 9.18 12.11
CA LYS A 4 19.02 8.33 12.93
C LYS A 4 18.28 7.08 13.42
N ASP A 5 17.02 7.26 13.80
CA ASP A 5 16.17 6.16 14.26
C ASP A 5 15.79 5.24 13.09
N GLU A 6 15.51 5.81 11.92
CA GLU A 6 15.28 5.05 10.69
C GLU A 6 16.48 4.16 10.33
N HIS A 7 17.69 4.72 10.22
CA HIS A 7 18.89 3.92 9.95
C HIS A 7 19.09 2.78 10.96
N LYS A 8 18.78 3.03 12.24
CA LYS A 8 18.83 2.00 13.28
C LYS A 8 17.82 0.88 13.00
N PHE A 9 16.57 1.19 12.69
CA PHE A 9 15.55 0.17 12.41
C PHE A 9 15.83 -0.58 11.10
N VAL A 10 16.17 0.14 10.02
CA VAL A 10 16.52 -0.46 8.72
C VAL A 10 17.67 -1.45 8.86
N SER A 11 18.71 -1.10 9.63
CA SER A 11 19.87 -1.98 9.83
C SER A 11 19.53 -3.35 10.43
N LEU A 12 18.39 -3.48 11.12
CA LEU A 12 17.93 -4.73 11.72
C LEU A 12 17.17 -5.63 10.75
N VAL A 13 16.64 -5.09 9.65
CA VAL A 13 15.72 -5.80 8.75
C VAL A 13 16.14 -5.76 7.27
N LYS A 14 17.17 -4.99 6.91
CA LYS A 14 17.65 -4.82 5.52
C LYS A 14 18.05 -6.13 4.83
N ASP A 15 18.50 -7.13 5.59
CA ASP A 15 18.89 -8.42 5.03
C ASP A 15 17.69 -9.38 4.89
N LEU A 16 16.51 -8.99 5.41
CA LEU A 16 15.27 -9.77 5.39
C LEU A 16 14.21 -9.17 4.46
N LEU A 17 14.19 -7.85 4.29
CA LEU A 17 13.18 -7.12 3.54
C LEU A 17 13.82 -6.33 2.40
N ASP A 18 13.44 -6.65 1.16
CA ASP A 18 13.87 -5.92 -0.04
C ASP A 18 13.42 -4.45 -0.02
N SER A 19 12.33 -4.14 0.70
CA SER A 19 11.77 -2.80 0.87
C SER A 19 12.05 -2.23 2.28
N ALA A 20 13.22 -2.54 2.84
CA ALA A 20 13.59 -2.06 4.19
C ALA A 20 13.83 -0.55 4.23
N GLU A 21 14.42 0.02 3.18
CA GLU A 21 14.66 1.46 3.08
C GLU A 21 13.40 2.18 2.62
N GLU A 22 13.09 3.31 3.26
CA GLU A 22 11.97 4.16 2.88
C GLU A 22 12.43 5.18 1.83
N PRO A 23 11.64 5.40 0.76
CA PRO A 23 11.89 6.49 -0.17
C PRO A 23 11.71 7.86 0.52
N THR A 24 12.33 8.87 -0.07
CA THR A 24 12.16 10.26 0.37
C THR A 24 10.72 10.74 0.19
N VAL A 25 10.33 11.78 0.94
CA VAL A 25 9.00 12.39 0.84
C VAL A 25 8.76 12.92 -0.57
N GLU A 26 9.77 13.54 -1.18
CA GLU A 26 9.73 14.08 -2.53
C GLU A 26 9.50 13.00 -3.59
N GLU A 27 10.14 11.84 -3.43
CA GLU A 27 9.92 10.67 -4.29
C GLU A 27 8.49 10.16 -4.16
N ILE A 28 7.99 9.97 -2.93
CA ILE A 28 6.62 9.53 -2.66
C ILE A 28 5.59 10.48 -3.26
N ILE A 29 5.75 11.78 -3.04
CA ILE A 29 4.89 12.81 -3.64
C ILE A 29 4.96 12.69 -5.16
N GLY A 30 6.15 12.57 -5.74
CA GLY A 30 6.42 12.33 -7.15
C GLY A 30 5.62 11.18 -7.76
N LEU A 31 5.47 10.06 -7.03
CA LEU A 31 4.67 8.92 -7.48
C LEU A 31 3.17 9.26 -7.59
N ALA A 32 2.66 10.05 -6.65
CA ALA A 32 1.25 10.34 -6.50
C ALA A 32 0.74 11.51 -7.38
N LYS A 33 1.62 12.37 -7.91
CA LYS A 33 1.26 13.60 -8.65
C LYS A 33 0.25 13.38 -9.79
N ARG A 34 0.22 12.19 -10.40
CA ARG A 34 -0.74 11.85 -11.47
C ARG A 34 -2.18 11.68 -10.94
N TYR A 35 -2.33 11.31 -9.68
CA TYR A 35 -3.62 10.98 -9.06
C TYR A 35 -4.15 12.09 -8.16
N VAL A 36 -3.26 12.88 -7.57
CA VAL A 36 -3.62 13.99 -6.67
C VAL A 36 -2.63 15.14 -6.80
N SER A 37 -3.12 16.38 -6.72
CA SER A 37 -2.27 17.57 -6.76
C SER A 37 -1.34 17.62 -5.55
N GLU A 38 -0.13 18.14 -5.73
CA GLU A 38 0.82 18.39 -4.63
C GLU A 38 0.28 19.41 -3.61
N GLU A 39 -0.60 20.31 -4.06
CA GLU A 39 -1.32 21.25 -3.20
C GLU A 39 -2.26 20.55 -2.22
N PHE A 40 -2.62 19.29 -2.50
CA PHE A 40 -3.31 18.42 -1.57
C PHE A 40 -2.29 17.84 -0.57
N GLU A 41 -1.66 18.74 0.17
CA GLU A 41 -0.63 18.45 1.17
C GLU A 41 -1.20 17.56 2.29
N GLY A 42 -0.34 16.71 2.85
CA GLY A 42 -0.66 15.88 4.00
C GLY A 42 -0.80 14.38 3.68
N GLU A 43 -1.62 13.69 4.47
CA GLU A 43 -1.65 12.22 4.53
C GLU A 43 -2.03 11.54 3.21
N ALA A 44 -2.95 12.14 2.43
CA ALA A 44 -3.54 11.46 1.29
C ALA A 44 -2.55 11.26 0.13
N ILE A 45 -1.80 12.31 -0.24
CA ILE A 45 -0.78 12.22 -1.30
C ILE A 45 0.34 11.26 -0.91
N LEU A 46 0.75 11.29 0.36
CA LEU A 46 1.77 10.38 0.88
C LEU A 46 1.28 8.92 0.88
N SER A 47 0.04 8.66 1.28
CA SER A 47 -0.53 7.31 1.33
C SER A 47 -0.71 6.70 -0.06
N VAL A 48 -1.16 7.50 -1.04
CA VAL A 48 -1.25 7.05 -2.44
C VAL A 48 0.14 6.82 -3.02
N GLY A 49 1.08 7.73 -2.77
CA GLY A 49 2.46 7.61 -3.23
C GLY A 49 3.13 6.36 -2.68
N LYS A 50 3.00 6.09 -1.38
CA LYS A 50 3.54 4.89 -0.75
C LYS A 50 2.86 3.61 -1.25
N SER A 51 1.56 3.66 -1.54
CA SER A 51 0.88 2.55 -2.19
C SER A 51 1.47 2.25 -3.56
N LEU A 52 1.75 3.28 -4.37
CA LEU A 52 2.40 3.12 -5.68
C LEU A 52 3.85 2.62 -5.57
N ASP A 53 4.56 3.02 -4.51
CA ASP A 53 5.88 2.50 -4.16
C ASP A 53 5.82 0.99 -3.88
N TYR A 54 4.88 0.53 -3.06
CA TYR A 54 4.66 -0.91 -2.85
C TYR A 54 4.35 -1.65 -4.15
N LEU A 55 3.54 -1.07 -5.04
CA LEU A 55 3.24 -1.67 -6.34
C LEU A 55 4.50 -1.81 -7.21
N ARG A 56 5.46 -0.88 -7.13
CA ARG A 56 6.76 -0.99 -7.83
C ARG A 56 7.60 -2.14 -7.29
N HIS A 57 7.50 -2.42 -6.00
CA HIS A 57 8.17 -3.55 -5.34
C HIS A 57 7.46 -4.90 -5.55
N GLY A 58 6.37 -4.95 -6.34
CA GLY A 58 5.72 -6.19 -6.74
C GLY A 58 4.90 -6.85 -5.63
N VAL A 59 4.31 -6.07 -4.73
CA VAL A 59 3.35 -6.59 -3.74
C VAL A 59 2.11 -7.16 -4.43
N ASN A 60 1.46 -8.13 -3.78
CA ASN A 60 0.29 -8.83 -4.32
C ASN A 60 -1.03 -8.33 -3.73
N GLY A 61 -0.99 -7.32 -2.86
CA GLY A 61 -2.18 -6.73 -2.26
C GLY A 61 -1.84 -5.55 -1.36
N ILE A 62 -2.81 -4.66 -1.17
CA ILE A 62 -2.69 -3.48 -0.31
C ILE A 62 -3.85 -3.44 0.68
N VAL A 63 -3.54 -3.20 1.96
CA VAL A 63 -4.55 -2.92 2.98
C VAL A 63 -4.45 -1.45 3.39
N ASN A 64 -5.49 -0.67 3.09
CA ASN A 64 -5.62 0.72 3.52
C ASN A 64 -6.34 0.76 4.88
N VAL A 65 -5.59 0.90 5.96
CA VAL A 65 -6.14 0.96 7.32
C VAL A 65 -6.37 2.42 7.69
N ILE A 66 -7.63 2.79 7.96
CA ILE A 66 -8.01 4.18 8.22
C ILE A 66 -8.83 4.28 9.51
N PRO A 67 -8.75 5.38 10.26
CA PRO A 67 -9.72 5.68 11.31
C PRO A 67 -11.13 5.80 10.72
N PHE A 68 -12.16 5.45 11.50
CA PHE A 68 -13.54 5.74 11.13
C PHE A 68 -13.72 7.24 10.88
N THR A 69 -14.48 7.58 9.85
CA THR A 69 -14.65 8.95 9.33
C THR A 69 -13.37 9.71 8.95
N CYS A 70 -12.25 9.01 8.66
CA CYS A 70 -11.06 9.67 8.13
C CYS A 70 -11.29 10.15 6.70
N MET A 71 -11.52 11.47 6.54
CA MET A 71 -11.69 12.09 5.23
C MET A 71 -10.47 11.86 4.31
N PRO A 72 -9.20 12.09 4.73
CA PRO A 72 -8.03 11.75 3.91
C PRO A 72 -8.01 10.27 3.49
N GLY A 73 -8.26 9.36 4.43
CA GLY A 73 -8.31 7.91 4.16
C GLY A 73 -9.41 7.50 3.17
N THR A 74 -10.54 8.22 3.18
CA THR A 74 -11.61 8.03 2.19
C THR A 74 -11.18 8.49 0.80
N VAL A 75 -10.48 9.62 0.69
CA VAL A 75 -9.88 10.09 -0.56
C VAL A 75 -8.88 9.06 -1.10
N VAL A 76 -7.99 8.56 -0.24
CA VAL A 76 -7.03 7.49 -0.59
C VAL A 76 -7.76 6.26 -1.12
N THR A 77 -8.84 5.83 -0.46
CA THR A 77 -9.64 4.67 -0.90
C THR A 77 -10.19 4.86 -2.32
N MET A 78 -10.69 6.05 -2.64
CA MET A 78 -11.19 6.36 -3.99
C MET A 78 -10.07 6.42 -5.02
N LEU A 79 -8.91 6.98 -4.66
CA LEU A 79 -7.76 7.03 -5.56
C LEU A 79 -7.16 5.65 -5.81
N LEU A 80 -7.07 4.79 -4.80
CA LEU A 80 -6.58 3.41 -4.95
C LEU A 80 -7.49 2.56 -5.85
N LYS A 81 -8.80 2.82 -5.85
CA LYS A 81 -9.71 2.20 -6.84
C LYS A 81 -9.30 2.53 -8.27
N ARG A 82 -9.00 3.81 -8.56
CA ARG A 82 -8.52 4.25 -9.88
C ARG A 82 -7.14 3.69 -10.22
N VAL A 83 -6.22 3.68 -9.25
CA VAL A 83 -4.89 3.07 -9.43
C VAL A 83 -4.99 1.61 -9.85
N ARG A 84 -5.87 0.83 -9.20
CA ARG A 84 -6.13 -0.57 -9.53
C ARG A 84 -6.71 -0.75 -10.94
N GLU A 85 -7.62 0.12 -11.35
CA GLU A 85 -8.20 0.07 -12.70
C GLU A 85 -7.14 0.34 -13.79
N GLU A 86 -6.14 1.18 -13.52
CA GLU A 86 -5.08 1.55 -14.48
C GLU A 86 -3.87 0.60 -14.49
N ARG A 87 -3.50 0.00 -13.34
CA ARG A 87 -2.24 -0.76 -13.16
C ARG A 87 -2.41 -2.27 -13.04
N GLY A 88 -3.63 -2.78 -13.21
CA GLY A 88 -3.96 -4.18 -13.05
C GLY A 88 -4.70 -4.45 -11.74
N LEU A 89 -5.55 -5.47 -11.74
CA LEU A 89 -6.50 -5.82 -10.68
C LEU A 89 -5.83 -6.38 -9.41
N ILE A 90 -4.86 -5.66 -8.86
CA ILE A 90 -4.25 -5.99 -7.57
C ILE A 90 -5.31 -5.82 -6.48
N PRO A 91 -5.50 -6.84 -5.61
CA PRO A 91 -6.43 -6.75 -4.50
C PRO A 91 -6.14 -5.55 -3.59
N VAL A 92 -7.18 -4.78 -3.26
CA VAL A 92 -7.10 -3.67 -2.30
C VAL A 92 -8.25 -3.79 -1.31
N LEU A 93 -7.94 -3.85 -0.02
CA LEU A 93 -8.91 -3.85 1.06
C LEU A 93 -8.79 -2.56 1.87
N THR A 94 -9.89 -1.87 2.12
CA THR A 94 -9.93 -0.77 3.09
C THR A 94 -10.56 -1.24 4.39
N VAL A 95 -9.90 -0.99 5.50
CA VAL A 95 -10.38 -1.32 6.85
C VAL A 95 -10.53 -0.04 7.65
N ALA A 96 -11.78 0.33 7.93
CA ALA A 96 -12.09 1.44 8.83
C ALA A 96 -12.12 0.94 10.28
N CYS A 97 -11.31 1.55 11.14
CA CYS A 97 -11.16 1.21 12.54
C CYS A 97 -11.88 2.25 13.42
N ASP A 98 -12.84 1.81 14.21
CA ASP A 98 -13.60 2.60 15.20
C ASP A 98 -13.28 2.19 16.66
N GLY A 99 -12.27 1.35 16.85
CA GLY A 99 -11.91 0.78 18.15
C GLY A 99 -12.82 -0.36 18.62
N GLN A 100 -13.84 -0.76 17.84
CA GLN A 100 -14.72 -1.88 18.14
C GLN A 100 -14.31 -3.14 17.37
N ARG A 101 -14.68 -4.32 17.90
CA ARG A 101 -14.47 -5.59 17.20
C ARG A 101 -15.54 -5.78 16.13
N SER A 102 -15.21 -5.43 14.90
CA SER A 102 -16.04 -5.70 13.74
C SER A 102 -15.94 -7.17 13.30
N MET A 103 -16.97 -7.97 13.56
CA MET A 103 -17.04 -9.38 13.12
C MET A 103 -16.90 -9.52 11.60
N GLY A 104 -17.40 -8.55 10.83
CA GLY A 104 -17.28 -8.56 9.37
C GLY A 104 -15.86 -8.32 8.85
N THR A 105 -14.97 -7.72 9.65
CA THR A 105 -13.59 -7.42 9.20
C THR A 105 -12.79 -8.69 9.00
N ARG A 106 -12.95 -9.69 9.85
CA ARG A 106 -12.27 -11.00 9.70
C ARG A 106 -12.65 -11.67 8.38
N MET A 107 -13.94 -11.78 8.09
CA MET A 107 -14.42 -12.42 6.86
C MET A 107 -13.96 -11.65 5.61
N ARG A 108 -13.98 -10.31 5.62
CA ARG A 108 -13.44 -9.51 4.51
C ARG A 108 -11.94 -9.71 4.33
N LEU A 109 -11.18 -9.83 5.43
CA LEU A 109 -9.76 -10.07 5.38
C LEU A 109 -9.45 -11.48 4.84
N GLU A 110 -10.20 -12.50 5.25
CA GLU A 110 -10.08 -13.87 4.72
C GLU A 110 -10.35 -13.90 3.21
N ALA A 111 -11.41 -13.24 2.75
CA ALA A 111 -11.70 -13.10 1.31
C ALA A 111 -10.62 -12.32 0.55
N PHE A 112 -10.10 -11.25 1.13
CA PHE A 112 -8.99 -10.49 0.56
C PHE A 112 -7.72 -11.34 0.43
N MET A 113 -7.36 -12.12 1.46
CA MET A 113 -6.20 -13.00 1.41
C MET A 113 -6.33 -14.08 0.34
N HIS A 114 -7.54 -14.58 0.09
CA HIS A 114 -7.79 -15.48 -1.04
C HIS A 114 -7.46 -14.79 -2.39
N GLN A 115 -7.95 -13.56 -2.60
CA GLN A 115 -7.67 -12.80 -3.82
C GLN A 115 -6.16 -12.50 -3.99
N VAL A 116 -5.47 -12.20 -2.89
CA VAL A 116 -4.01 -11.99 -2.88
C VAL A 116 -3.28 -13.26 -3.27
N HIS A 117 -3.71 -14.42 -2.77
CA HIS A 117 -3.13 -15.71 -3.13
C HIS A 117 -3.31 -16.02 -4.62
N GLU A 118 -4.51 -15.83 -5.17
CA GLU A 118 -4.77 -16.00 -6.60
C GLU A 118 -3.88 -15.08 -7.45
N HIS A 119 -3.81 -13.79 -7.08
CA HIS A 119 -2.96 -12.82 -7.76
C HIS A 119 -1.47 -13.20 -7.69
N PHE A 120 -1.01 -13.70 -6.55
CA PHE A 120 0.37 -14.16 -6.37
C PHE A 120 0.70 -15.34 -7.28
N GLU A 121 -0.16 -16.36 -7.34
CA GLU A 121 0.04 -17.53 -8.20
C GLU A 121 0.06 -17.15 -9.69
N GLU A 122 -0.83 -16.24 -10.12
CA GLU A 122 -0.80 -15.71 -11.49
C GLU A 122 0.50 -14.98 -11.82
N THR A 123 0.97 -14.14 -10.89
CA THR A 123 2.18 -13.33 -11.08
C THR A 123 3.42 -14.22 -11.08
N ARG A 124 3.45 -15.25 -10.21
CA ARG A 124 4.50 -16.26 -10.16
C ARG A 124 4.56 -17.09 -11.43
N ARG A 125 3.42 -17.47 -12.01
CA ARG A 125 3.34 -18.22 -13.28
C ARG A 125 3.79 -17.40 -14.49
N LYS A 126 3.62 -16.07 -14.45
CA LYS A 126 4.06 -15.13 -15.50
C LYS A 126 5.54 -14.75 -15.40
N ARG A 127 6.19 -14.93 -14.24
CA ARG A 127 7.64 -14.74 -14.11
C ARG A 127 8.36 -15.80 -14.94
N PRO A 128 9.24 -15.44 -15.89
CA PRO A 128 10.03 -16.43 -16.61
C PRO A 128 10.82 -17.26 -15.59
N GLN A 129 10.86 -18.59 -15.77
CA GLN A 129 11.76 -19.44 -15.02
C GLN A 129 13.18 -18.89 -15.22
N ALA A 130 13.78 -18.38 -14.15
CA ALA A 130 15.19 -18.03 -14.16
C ALA A 130 15.96 -19.32 -14.47
N ALA A 131 16.55 -19.37 -15.67
CA ALA A 131 17.48 -20.40 -16.09
C ALA A 131 18.84 -20.21 -15.41
#